data_AF-A0A349JCG1-F1
#
_entry.id   AF-A0A349JCG1-F1
#
_cell.length_a   1.000
_cell.length_b   1.000
_cell.length_c   1.000
_cell.angle_alpha   90.00
_cell.angle_beta   90.00
_cell.angle_gamma   90.00
#
_symmetry.space_group_name_H-M   'P 1'
#
loop_
_entity.id
_entity.type
_entity.pdbx_description
1 polymer ?
#
loop_
_entity_poly.entity_id
_entity_poly.type
_entity_poly.pdbx_seq_one_letter_code
_entity_poly.pdbx_strand_id
1 'polypeptide(L)'
;MAEQHRLVHELEVHQIELEMQNAELREAQETSQRLLERFTDLFEFAPVGYFTLNGSGMIQEANLTVTALLGLDRSRLVRQDLARFVAPTS
;
A
#
# COMPACT_ATOMS: atom_id res chain seq x y z
N MET A 1 -14.84 -50.49 -3.49
CA MET A 1 -13.77 -50.28 -4.49
C MET A 1 -14.04 -49.08 -5.39
N ALA A 2 -15.15 -49.03 -6.15
CA ALA A 2 -15.47 -47.87 -7.01
C ALA A 2 -15.65 -46.54 -6.25
N GLU A 3 -16.32 -46.57 -5.10
CA GLU A 3 -16.54 -45.38 -4.25
C GLU A 3 -15.25 -44.83 -3.63
N GLN A 4 -14.35 -45.72 -3.19
CA GLN A 4 -13.04 -45.33 -2.66
C GLN A 4 -12.16 -44.68 -3.73
N HIS A 5 -12.14 -45.20 -4.97
CA HIS A 5 -11.40 -44.56 -6.05
C HIS A 5 -11.98 -43.19 -6.43
N ARG A 6 -13.30 -43.01 -6.32
CA ARG A 6 -13.94 -41.72 -6.59
C ARG A 6 -13.57 -40.67 -5.54
N LEU A 7 -13.62 -41.03 -4.26
CA LEU A 7 -13.22 -40.15 -3.15
C LEU A 7 -11.74 -39.77 -3.21
N VAL A 8 -10.86 -40.71 -3.59
CA VAL A 8 -9.42 -40.41 -3.80
C VAL A 8 -9.26 -39.42 -4.95
N HIS A 9 -9.95 -39.62 -6.06
CA HIS A 9 -9.87 -38.71 -7.20
C HIS A 9 -10.42 -37.30 -6.89
N GLU A 10 -11.53 -37.20 -6.17
CA GLU A 10 -12.08 -35.91 -5.71
C GLU A 10 -11.10 -35.17 -4.76
N LEU A 11 -10.42 -35.90 -3.87
CA LEU A 11 -9.36 -35.34 -3.03
C LEU A 11 -8.15 -34.85 -3.84
N GLU A 12 -7.73 -35.60 -4.86
CA GLU A 12 -6.63 -35.20 -5.76
C GLU A 12 -6.96 -33.91 -6.53
N VAL A 13 -8.20 -33.79 -7.04
CA VAL A 13 -8.67 -32.58 -7.71
C VAL A 13 -8.64 -31.39 -6.74
N HIS A 14 -9.18 -31.54 -5.53
CA HIS A 14 -9.16 -30.47 -4.54
C HIS A 14 -7.74 -30.09 -4.09
N GLN A 15 -6.83 -31.06 -4.02
CA GLN A 15 -5.42 -30.79 -3.70
C GLN A 15 -4.77 -29.90 -4.77
N ILE A 16 -5.00 -30.20 -6.05
CA ILE A 16 -4.51 -29.40 -7.17
C ILE A 16 -5.12 -28.00 -7.15
N GLU A 17 -6.43 -27.89 -6.91
CA GLU A 17 -7.10 -26.59 -6.79
C GLU A 17 -6.51 -25.74 -5.66
N LEU A 18 -6.26 -26.33 -4.49
CA LEU A 18 -5.65 -25.62 -3.35
C LEU A 18 -4.20 -25.19 -3.65
N GLU A 19 -3.42 -26.03 -4.33
CA GLU A 19 -2.05 -25.68 -4.72
C GLU A 19 -2.03 -24.50 -5.70
N MET A 20 -2.95 -24.50 -6.66
CA MET A 20 -3.11 -23.41 -7.62
C MET A 20 -3.52 -22.11 -6.91
N GLN A 21 -4.53 -22.16 -6.03
CA GLN A 21 -4.95 -20.99 -5.24
C GLN A 21 -3.82 -20.45 -4.34
N ASN A 22 -3.01 -21.33 -3.77
CA ASN A 22 -1.86 -20.93 -2.95
C ASN A 22 -0.79 -20.25 -3.81
N ALA A 23 -0.52 -20.77 -5.01
CA ALA A 23 0.42 -20.16 -5.95
C ALA A 23 -0.04 -18.75 -6.37
N GLU A 24 -1.32 -18.60 -6.73
CA GLU A 24 -1.92 -17.29 -7.07
C GLU A 24 -1.84 -16.31 -5.89
N LEU A 25 -2.14 -16.77 -4.68
CA LEU A 25 -2.06 -15.95 -3.48
C LEU A 25 -0.62 -15.47 -3.22
N ARG A 26 0.37 -16.35 -3.38
CA ARG A 26 1.79 -15.99 -3.22
C ARG A 26 2.23 -14.95 -4.25
N GLU A 27 1.85 -15.15 -5.52
CA GLU A 27 2.18 -14.20 -6.59
C GLU A 27 1.56 -12.81 -6.32
N ALA A 28 0.30 -12.78 -5.86
CA ALA A 28 -0.37 -11.54 -5.48
C ALA A 28 0.34 -10.86 -4.31
N GLN A 29 0.73 -11.61 -3.27
CA GLN A 29 1.47 -11.08 -2.12
C GLN A 29 2.83 -10.51 -2.52
N GLU A 30 3.60 -11.23 -3.33
CA GLU A 30 4.90 -10.76 -3.83
C GLU A 30 4.77 -9.48 -4.65
N THR A 31 3.72 -9.39 -5.46
CA THR A 31 3.45 -8.20 -6.27
C THR A 31 3.07 -7.01 -5.40
N SER A 32 2.19 -7.20 -4.41
CA SER A 32 1.84 -6.15 -3.45
C SER A 32 3.06 -5.68 -2.66
N GLN A 33 3.91 -6.60 -2.20
CA GLN A 33 5.12 -6.26 -1.46
C GLN A 33 6.08 -5.42 -2.31
N ARG A 34 6.31 -5.83 -3.57
CA ARG A 34 7.18 -5.10 -4.50
C ARG A 34 6.67 -3.70 -4.82
N LEU A 35 5.34 -3.54 -4.95
CA LEU A 35 4.72 -2.24 -5.18
C LEU A 35 4.82 -1.35 -3.95
N LEU A 36 4.63 -1.92 -2.75
CA LEU A 36 4.77 -1.18 -1.50
C LEU A 36 6.21 -0.69 -1.31
N GLU A 37 7.21 -1.55 -1.51
CA GLU A 37 8.63 -1.18 -1.44
C GLU A 37 8.96 -0.03 -2.40
N ARG A 38 8.56 -0.18 -3.66
CA ARG A 38 8.78 0.86 -4.67
C ARG A 38 8.06 2.17 -4.33
N PHE A 39 6.84 2.09 -3.79
CA PHE A 39 6.11 3.27 -3.33
C PHE A 39 6.83 3.94 -2.17
N THR A 40 7.26 3.18 -1.17
CA THR A 40 8.00 3.72 -0.02
C THR A 40 9.28 4.43 -0.46
N ASP A 41 10.06 3.83 -1.37
CA ASP A 41 11.27 4.47 -1.88
C ASP A 41 10.98 5.76 -2.65
N LEU A 42 9.98 5.74 -3.53
CA LEU A 42 9.67 6.87 -4.40
C LEU A 42 8.86 7.99 -3.76
N PHE A 43 8.08 7.69 -2.71
CA PHE A 43 7.23 8.66 -2.02
C PHE A 43 7.79 9.02 -0.65
N GLU A 44 7.94 8.04 0.25
CA GLU A 44 8.32 8.28 1.65
C GLU A 44 9.76 8.79 1.78
N PHE A 45 10.70 8.16 1.07
CA PHE A 45 12.13 8.50 1.13
C PHE A 45 12.59 9.42 0.00
N ALA A 46 11.66 10.02 -0.75
CA ALA A 46 12.00 10.99 -1.77
C ALA A 46 12.76 12.18 -1.17
N PRO A 47 13.81 12.71 -1.82
CA PRO A 47 14.56 13.88 -1.32
C PRO A 47 13.77 15.19 -1.43
N VAL A 48 12.54 15.15 -1.97
CA VAL A 48 11.62 16.28 -2.11
C VAL A 48 10.37 16.05 -1.26
N GLY A 49 9.77 17.15 -0.78
CA GLY A 49 8.53 17.07 -0.01
C GLY A 49 7.31 16.82 -0.90
N TYR A 50 6.51 15.81 -0.58
CA TYR A 50 5.24 15.54 -1.24
C TYR A 50 4.06 15.69 -0.26
N PHE A 51 3.00 16.33 -0.74
CA PHE A 51 1.68 16.34 -0.11
C PHE A 51 0.66 15.71 -1.05
N THR A 52 -0.17 14.83 -0.50
CA THR A 52 -1.42 14.39 -1.14
C THR A 52 -2.55 15.21 -0.56
N LEU A 53 -3.31 15.89 -1.42
CA LEU A 53 -4.40 16.78 -1.01
C LEU A 53 -5.73 16.26 -1.57
N ASN A 54 -6.81 16.52 -0.83
CA ASN A 54 -8.15 16.36 -1.40
C ASN A 54 -8.54 17.59 -2.26
N GLY A 55 -9.73 17.56 -2.86
CA GLY A 55 -10.23 18.66 -3.70
C GLY A 55 -10.43 20.00 -2.99
N SER A 56 -10.40 20.04 -1.66
CA SER A 56 -10.47 21.28 -0.87
C SER A 56 -9.10 21.75 -0.38
N GLY A 57 -8.00 21.12 -0.79
CA GLY A 57 -6.64 21.46 -0.33
C GLY A 57 -6.28 20.92 1.05
N MET A 58 -7.09 20.04 1.64
CA MET A 58 -6.79 19.38 2.91
C MET A 58 -5.75 18.28 2.70
N ILE A 59 -4.73 18.27 3.54
CA ILE A 59 -3.67 17.27 3.55
C ILE A 59 -4.24 15.91 3.93
N GLN A 60 -4.13 14.94 3.02
CA GLN A 60 -4.43 13.53 3.27
C GLN A 60 -3.16 12.78 3.68
N GLU A 61 -2.04 13.07 3.03
CA GLU A 61 -0.75 12.44 3.29
C GLU A 61 0.40 13.43 3.10
N ALA A 62 1.52 13.17 3.79
CA ALA A 62 2.76 13.94 3.70
C ALA A 62 3.94 12.99 3.90
N ASN A 63 4.92 13.01 2.99
CA ASN A 63 6.09 12.13 3.10
C ASN A 63 7.04 12.55 4.23
N LEU A 64 8.02 11.70 4.55
CA LEU A 64 8.98 11.99 5.62
C LEU A 64 9.75 13.29 5.39
N THR A 65 10.09 13.60 4.14
CA THR A 65 10.78 14.85 3.82
C THR A 65 9.97 16.08 4.21
N VAL A 66 8.65 16.10 3.99
CA VAL A 66 7.79 17.18 4.51
C VAL A 66 7.86 17.27 6.03
N THR A 67 7.76 16.14 6.74
CA THR A 67 7.78 16.14 8.21
C THR A 67 9.09 16.70 8.75
N ALA A 68 10.21 16.38 8.08
CA ALA A 68 11.53 16.91 8.41
C ALA A 68 11.64 18.41 8.09
N LEU A 69 11.14 18.85 6.93
CA LEU A 69 11.18 20.26 6.51
C LEU A 69 10.34 21.16 7.41
N LEU A 70 9.15 20.70 7.83
CA LEU A 70 8.26 21.47 8.69
C LEU A 70 8.55 21.29 10.19
N GLY A 71 9.36 20.30 10.57
CA GLY A 71 9.62 19.95 11.97
C GLY A 71 8.35 19.46 12.70
N LEU A 72 7.42 18.84 11.97
CA LEU A 72 6.12 18.41 12.48
C LEU A 72 5.86 16.95 12.13
N ASP A 73 5.33 16.20 13.11
CA ASP A 73 4.86 14.84 12.87
C ASP A 73 3.70 14.81 11.87
N ARG A 74 3.62 13.72 11.10
CA ARG A 74 2.53 13.49 10.12
C ARG A 74 1.14 13.66 10.73
N SER A 75 0.95 13.21 11.98
CA SER A 75 -0.33 13.33 12.69
C SER A 75 -0.79 14.78 12.89
N ARG A 76 0.14 15.74 12.90
CA ARG A 76 -0.15 17.19 13.00
C ARG A 76 -0.37 17.84 11.64
N LEU A 77 0.02 17.18 10.54
CA LEU A 77 -0.15 17.66 9.18
C LEU A 77 -1.44 17.13 8.55
N VAL A 78 -1.74 15.84 8.73
CA VAL A 78 -2.91 15.20 8.13
C VAL A 78 -4.21 15.83 8.67
N ARG A 79 -5.18 16.04 7.77
CA ARG A 79 -6.43 16.76 7.98
C ARG A 79 -6.29 18.27 8.26
N GLN A 80 -5.10 18.84 8.12
CA GLN A 80 -4.93 20.28 8.10
C GLN A 80 -5.03 20.82 6.68
N ASP A 81 -5.39 22.10 6.56
CA ASP A 81 -5.33 22.83 5.30
C ASP A 81 -3.87 23.17 4.97
N LEU A 82 -3.42 22.87 3.74
CA LEU A 82 -2.04 23.15 3.32
C LEU A 82 -1.70 24.65 3.42
N ALA A 83 -2.68 25.55 3.19
CA ALA A 83 -2.46 26.98 3.21
C ALA A 83 -1.94 27.49 4.57
N ARG A 84 -2.16 26.74 5.66
CA ARG A 84 -1.62 27.06 6.99
C ARG A 84 -0.10 27.01 7.06
N PHE A 85 0.54 26.27 6.16
CA PHE A 85 1.98 26.05 6.13
C PHE A 85 2.66 26.82 4.99
N VAL A 86 1.92 27.65 4.25
CA VAL A 86 2.43 28.45 3.14
C VAL A 86 2.41 29.92 3.55
N ALA A 87 3.53 30.61 3.36
CA ALA A 87 3.61 32.04 3.61
C ALA A 87 2.68 32.80 2.64
N PRO A 88 2.04 33.91 3.08
CA PRO A 88 1.20 34.70 2.20
C PRO A 88 2.00 35.24 1.00
N THR A 89 1.36 35.26 -0.17
CA THR A 89 1.94 35.86 -1.36
C THR A 89 2.16 37.35 -1.09
N SER A 90 3.43 37.80 -1.19
CA SER A 90 3.82 39.21 -1.05
C SER A 90 3.38 40.05 -2.23
#